data_AF-A0A835WNT2-F1
#
_entry.id   AF-A0A835WNT2-F1
#
_cell.length_a   1.000
_cell.length_b   1.000
_cell.length_c   1.000
_cell.angle_alpha   90.00
_cell.angle_beta   90.00
_cell.angle_gamma   90.00
#
_symmetry.space_group_name_H-M   'P 1'
#
loop_
_entity.id
_entity.type
_entity.pdbx_description
1 polymer ?
#
loop_
_entity_poly.entity_id
_entity_poly.type
_entity_poly.pdbx_seq_one_letter_code
_entity_poly.pdbx_strand_id
1 'polypeptide(L)'
;MAAGHSALLLDGAVRDWVFIPLTLAIVLMKLLTQFMHQLFNAPPPNNKELKEIREMQAITRAGRLRGFGRFIPETSFKMRKEYFAGEKGLFSQKAVTRSPQEAMATDPSVMVDMMKKNLTGMVPQLGMGMVVNFFFQGFVIGKVPFPLSPRFKPMLQRGIDLASLDVSYFTSLSYYILLLFGLRGAFSLVFREEMVDETAMMQRQMNPMAANPMGVDMDAAFKQEKAALAQVEHEWELESAEERAVEVLRRQLKAKKL
;
A
#
# COMPACT_ATOMS: atom_id res chain seq x y z
N MET A 1 -47.95 11.37 -5.31
CA MET A 1 -48.14 10.83 -6.67
C MET A 1 -46.88 10.07 -7.05
N ALA A 2 -46.94 8.73 -7.04
CA ALA A 2 -45.83 7.88 -7.42
C ALA A 2 -45.70 7.90 -8.95
N ALA A 3 -44.72 8.63 -9.47
CA ALA A 3 -44.38 8.58 -10.89
C ALA A 3 -43.85 7.18 -11.20
N GLY A 4 -44.67 6.39 -11.91
CA GLY A 4 -44.28 5.10 -12.46
C GLY A 4 -43.12 5.30 -13.43
N HIS A 5 -41.91 5.00 -12.95
CA HIS A 5 -40.76 4.86 -13.84
C HIS A 5 -40.98 3.54 -14.58
N SER A 6 -41.31 3.60 -15.87
CA SER A 6 -41.36 2.44 -16.75
C SER A 6 -40.05 1.67 -16.57
N ALA A 7 -40.12 0.49 -15.94
CA ALA A 7 -38.96 -0.36 -15.78
C ALA A 7 -38.46 -0.69 -17.19
N LEU A 8 -37.26 -0.21 -17.54
CA LEU A 8 -36.63 -0.57 -18.80
C LEU A 8 -36.54 -2.09 -18.88
N LEU A 9 -37.22 -2.68 -19.86
CA LEU A 9 -37.10 -4.08 -20.18
C LEU A 9 -35.79 -4.24 -20.95
N LEU A 10 -34.78 -4.76 -20.26
CA LEU A 10 -33.49 -5.08 -20.85
C LEU A 10 -33.59 -6.42 -21.58
N ASP A 11 -32.97 -6.51 -22.76
CA ASP A 11 -32.89 -7.75 -23.50
C ASP A 11 -32.08 -8.80 -22.72
N GLY A 12 -32.62 -10.01 -22.60
CA GLY A 12 -31.95 -11.13 -21.95
C GLY A 12 -30.62 -11.50 -22.63
N ALA A 13 -30.47 -11.21 -23.92
CA ALA A 13 -29.22 -11.40 -24.64
C ALA A 13 -28.06 -10.59 -24.05
N VAL A 14 -28.31 -9.41 -23.46
CA VAL A 14 -27.27 -8.59 -22.81
C VAL A 14 -26.66 -9.32 -21.59
N ARG A 15 -27.47 -10.11 -20.87
CA ARG A 15 -26.97 -10.92 -19.75
C ARG A 15 -25.98 -11.98 -20.24
N ASP A 16 -26.37 -12.71 -21.28
CA ASP A 16 -25.63 -13.89 -21.72
C ASP A 16 -24.40 -13.53 -22.56
N TRP A 17 -24.45 -12.42 -23.32
CA TRP A 17 -23.36 -11.99 -24.20
C TRP A 17 -22.46 -10.90 -23.64
N VAL A 18 -22.94 -10.12 -22.67
CA VAL A 18 -22.14 -9.05 -22.09
C VAL A 18 -21.83 -9.31 -20.63
N PHE A 19 -22.84 -9.48 -19.79
CA PHE A 19 -22.61 -9.60 -18.34
C PHE A 19 -21.76 -10.83 -17.98
N ILE A 20 -22.15 -12.03 -18.42
CA ILE A 20 -21.42 -13.26 -18.10
C ILE A 20 -20.00 -13.26 -18.71
N PRO A 21 -19.79 -12.96 -20.00
CA PRO A 21 -18.45 -12.93 -20.57
C PRO A 21 -17.55 -11.85 -19.96
N LEU A 22 -18.11 -10.66 -19.67
CA LEU A 22 -17.37 -9.56 -19.04
C LEU A 22 -16.90 -9.94 -17.63
N THR A 23 -17.79 -10.52 -16.80
CA THR A 23 -17.41 -10.98 -15.46
C THR A 23 -16.28 -12.00 -15.50
N LEU A 24 -16.41 -13.01 -16.35
CA LEU A 24 -15.41 -14.07 -16.50
C LEU A 24 -14.07 -13.50 -17.00
N ALA A 25 -14.10 -12.62 -18.01
CA ALA A 25 -12.90 -11.99 -18.54
C ALA A 25 -12.17 -11.15 -17.48
N ILE A 26 -12.90 -10.37 -16.66
CA ILE A 26 -12.31 -9.56 -15.58
C ILE A 26 -11.67 -10.46 -14.52
N VAL A 27 -12.35 -11.53 -14.11
CA VAL A 27 -11.84 -12.48 -13.11
C VAL A 27 -10.57 -13.17 -13.62
N LEU A 28 -10.60 -13.71 -14.85
CA LEU A 28 -9.45 -14.37 -15.45
C LEU A 28 -8.25 -13.42 -15.63
N MET A 29 -8.50 -12.19 -16.07
CA MET A 29 -7.44 -11.18 -16.22
C MET A 29 -6.85 -10.74 -14.89
N LYS A 30 -7.66 -10.63 -13.83
CA LYS A 30 -7.15 -10.37 -12.46
C LYS A 30 -6.29 -11.53 -11.96
N LEU A 31 -6.72 -12.77 -12.18
CA LEU A 31 -5.91 -13.96 -11.83
C LEU A 31 -4.59 -13.96 -12.60
N LEU A 32 -4.62 -13.73 -13.91
CA LEU A 32 -3.42 -13.69 -14.75
C LEU A 32 -2.46 -12.59 -14.28
N THR A 33 -2.98 -11.38 -14.03
CA THR A 33 -2.16 -10.24 -13.57
C THR A 33 -1.52 -10.53 -12.22
N GLN A 34 -2.24 -11.17 -11.30
CA GLN A 34 -1.72 -11.60 -10.01
C GLN A 34 -0.57 -12.61 -10.15
N PHE A 35 -0.73 -13.64 -10.99
CA PHE A 35 0.33 -14.61 -11.26
C PHE A 35 1.53 -13.99 -11.97
N MET A 36 1.31 -13.10 -12.93
CA MET A 36 2.39 -12.36 -13.58
C MET A 36 3.15 -11.48 -12.59
N HIS A 37 2.45 -10.84 -11.65
CA HIS A 37 3.08 -10.04 -10.61
C HIS A 37 3.92 -10.90 -9.67
N GLN A 38 3.43 -12.06 -9.24
CA GLN A 38 4.21 -13.01 -8.45
C GLN A 38 5.46 -13.48 -9.20
N LEU A 39 5.35 -13.74 -10.50
CA LEU A 39 6.48 -14.15 -11.34
C LEU A 39 7.53 -13.04 -11.49
N PHE A 40 7.10 -11.80 -11.69
CA PHE A 40 8.00 -10.65 -11.89
C PHE A 40 8.55 -10.04 -10.59
N ASN A 41 7.91 -10.29 -9.45
CA ASN A 41 8.38 -9.83 -8.14
C ASN A 41 9.40 -10.76 -7.49
N ALA A 42 9.99 -11.70 -8.23
CA ALA A 42 11.14 -12.44 -7.74
C ALA A 42 12.16 -11.45 -7.15
N PRO A 43 12.57 -11.60 -5.87
CA PRO A 43 13.41 -10.63 -5.21
C PRO A 43 14.66 -10.43 -6.08
N PRO A 44 15.02 -9.17 -6.41
CA PRO A 44 16.19 -8.92 -7.23
C PRO A 44 17.40 -9.60 -6.57
N PRO A 45 18.34 -10.15 -7.36
CA PRO A 45 19.59 -10.66 -6.79
C PRO A 45 20.18 -9.54 -5.93
N ASN A 46 20.62 -9.90 -4.72
CA ASN A 46 21.10 -8.95 -3.73
C ASN A 46 22.45 -8.36 -4.17
N ASN A 47 22.42 -7.52 -5.20
CA ASN A 47 23.53 -6.76 -5.74
C ASN A 47 23.73 -5.46 -4.98
N LYS A 48 23.09 -5.30 -3.81
CA LYS A 48 23.37 -4.18 -2.91
C LYS A 48 24.78 -4.34 -2.38
N GLU A 49 25.56 -3.28 -2.44
CA GLU A 49 26.90 -3.30 -1.85
C GLU A 49 26.77 -3.55 -0.34
N LEU A 50 27.68 -4.36 0.22
CA LEU A 50 27.68 -4.69 1.66
C LEU A 50 27.69 -3.44 2.57
N LYS A 51 28.22 -2.33 2.06
CA LYS A 51 28.25 -1.03 2.76
C LYS A 51 26.85 -0.43 2.91
N GLU A 52 26.05 -0.42 1.85
CA GLU A 52 24.67 0.11 1.87
C GLU A 52 23.78 -0.68 2.85
N ILE A 53 23.93 -2.01 2.85
CA ILE A 53 23.18 -2.87 3.79
C ILE A 53 23.58 -2.54 5.23
N ARG A 54 24.86 -2.34 5.51
CA ARG A 54 25.36 -1.98 6.84
C ARG A 54 24.78 -0.65 7.32
N GLU A 55 24.71 0.35 6.45
CA GLU A 55 24.15 1.67 6.77
C GLU A 55 22.65 1.57 7.07
N MET A 56 21.87 0.85 6.27
CA MET A 56 20.44 0.61 6.54
C MET A 56 20.20 -0.12 7.87
N GLN A 57 21.01 -1.15 8.16
CA GLN A 57 20.94 -1.88 9.41
C GLN A 57 21.35 -1.02 10.60
N ALA A 58 22.30 -0.09 10.43
CA ALA A 58 22.71 0.83 11.47
C ALA A 58 21.58 1.78 11.90
N ILE A 59 20.83 2.34 10.94
CA ILE A 59 19.63 3.15 11.24
C ILE A 59 18.60 2.30 11.99
N THR A 60 18.33 1.09 11.52
CA THR A 60 17.38 0.17 12.18
C THR A 60 17.81 -0.13 13.61
N ARG A 61 19.10 -0.35 13.84
CA ARG A 61 19.67 -0.62 15.16
C ARG A 61 19.59 0.60 16.08
N ALA A 62 19.83 1.80 15.55
CA ALA A 62 19.64 3.05 16.28
C ALA A 62 18.18 3.29 16.67
N GLY A 63 17.24 3.04 15.75
CA GLY A 63 15.81 3.10 16.06
C GLY A 63 15.38 2.14 17.15
N ARG A 64 15.95 0.92 17.18
CA ARG A 64 15.74 -0.04 18.28
C ARG A 64 16.35 0.46 19.60
N LEU A 65 17.53 1.06 19.56
CA LEU A 65 18.15 1.65 20.75
C LEU A 65 17.27 2.77 21.33
N ARG A 66 16.66 3.59 20.47
CA ARG A 66 15.72 4.63 20.89
C ARG A 66 14.43 4.06 21.49
N GLY A 67 13.83 3.06 20.83
CA GLY A 67 12.55 2.49 21.28
C GLY A 67 12.65 1.55 22.49
N PHE A 68 13.75 0.80 22.58
CA PHE A 68 13.93 -0.28 23.56
C PHE A 68 15.15 -0.09 24.48
N GLY A 69 15.79 1.08 24.44
CA GLY A 69 16.97 1.40 25.24
C GLY A 69 16.74 1.40 26.76
N ARG A 70 15.48 1.52 27.19
CA ARG A 70 15.07 1.45 28.61
C ARG A 70 15.33 0.10 29.30
N PHE A 71 15.50 -0.97 28.53
CA PHE A 71 15.77 -2.32 29.06
C PHE A 71 17.26 -2.66 29.19
N ILE A 72 18.17 -1.80 28.71
CA ILE A 72 19.63 -1.99 28.87
C ILE A 72 20.24 -1.01 29.88
N PRO A 73 21.25 -1.40 30.68
CA PRO A 73 21.78 -0.56 31.75
C PRO A 73 22.22 0.81 31.24
N GLU A 74 22.13 1.84 32.08
CA GLU A 74 22.43 3.23 31.69
C GLU A 74 23.83 3.36 31.06
N THR A 75 24.83 2.70 31.65
CA THR A 75 26.20 2.66 31.12
C THR A 75 26.26 2.11 29.70
N SER A 76 25.54 1.01 29.45
CA SER A 76 25.47 0.35 28.14
C SER A 76 24.68 1.17 27.13
N PHE A 77 23.65 1.89 27.56
CA PHE A 77 22.91 2.82 26.71
C PHE A 77 23.78 4.00 26.30
N LYS A 78 24.45 4.66 27.25
CA LYS A 78 25.36 5.79 26.99
C LYS A 78 26.48 5.42 26.02
N MET A 79 27.14 4.27 26.20
CA MET A 79 28.17 3.79 25.26
C MET A 79 27.63 3.60 23.84
N ARG A 80 26.41 3.06 23.69
CA ARG A 80 25.80 2.85 22.36
C ARG A 80 25.31 4.17 21.75
N LYS A 81 24.80 5.09 22.57
CA LYS A 81 24.44 6.45 22.15
C LYS A 81 25.67 7.18 21.62
N GLU A 82 26.81 7.08 22.31
CA GLU A 82 28.08 7.69 21.87
C GLU A 82 28.60 7.04 20.57
N TYR A 83 28.51 5.72 20.43
CA TYR A 83 28.91 5.02 19.19
C TYR A 83 28.14 5.50 17.95
N PHE A 84 26.84 5.79 18.08
CA PHE A 84 26.00 6.23 16.96
C PHE A 84 26.03 7.76 16.78
N ALA A 85 25.79 8.51 17.85
CA ALA A 85 25.53 9.95 17.83
C ALA A 85 26.69 10.82 18.35
N GLY A 86 27.79 10.21 18.82
CA GLY A 86 28.98 10.95 19.28
C GLY A 86 29.66 11.74 18.17
N GLU A 87 30.63 12.58 18.52
CA GLU A 87 31.34 13.44 17.56
C GLU A 87 32.02 12.65 16.44
N LYS A 88 32.58 11.48 16.78
CA LYS A 88 33.15 10.49 15.83
C LYS A 88 32.25 9.29 15.58
N GLY A 89 30.99 9.39 15.98
CA GLY A 89 29.99 8.32 15.84
C GLY A 89 29.67 7.99 14.39
N LEU A 90 29.04 6.83 14.18
CA LEU A 90 28.73 6.32 12.83
C LEU A 90 27.89 7.31 12.00
N PHE A 91 26.96 8.05 12.63
CA PHE A 91 26.10 9.04 11.94
C PHE A 91 26.75 10.42 11.79
N SER A 92 27.95 10.63 12.32
CA SER A 92 28.75 11.83 12.07
C SER A 92 29.62 11.71 10.82
N GLN A 93 29.74 10.50 10.26
CA GLN A 93 30.43 10.23 9.00
C GLN A 93 29.46 10.44 7.83
N LYS A 94 29.99 10.83 6.66
CA LYS A 94 29.19 10.91 5.43
C LYS A 94 28.76 9.50 5.02
N ALA A 95 27.48 9.32 4.70
CA ALA A 95 26.97 8.08 4.15
C ALA A 95 27.67 7.77 2.82
N VAL A 96 28.00 6.50 2.60
CA VAL A 96 28.55 6.01 1.33
C VAL A 96 27.43 5.86 0.32
N THR A 97 26.21 5.59 0.79
CA THR A 97 25.02 5.46 -0.06
C THR A 97 24.61 6.82 -0.61
N ARG A 98 24.69 7.00 -1.94
CA ARG A 98 24.27 8.24 -2.61
C ARG A 98 22.78 8.48 -2.37
N SER A 99 22.42 9.74 -2.16
CA SER A 99 21.01 10.13 -2.09
C SER A 99 20.29 9.71 -3.38
N PRO A 100 19.00 9.30 -3.36
CA PRO A 100 18.30 8.95 -4.59
C PRO A 100 18.17 10.12 -5.55
N GLN A 101 18.24 11.37 -5.05
CA GLN A 101 18.28 12.57 -5.88
C GLN A 101 19.59 12.67 -6.66
N GLU A 102 20.74 12.34 -6.04
CA GLU A 102 22.02 12.27 -6.74
C GLU A 102 22.12 11.04 -7.66
N ALA A 103 21.57 9.90 -7.24
CA ALA A 103 21.50 8.70 -8.08
C ALA A 103 20.57 8.90 -9.29
N MET A 104 19.45 9.62 -9.12
CA MET A 104 18.53 9.99 -10.20
C MET A 104 19.10 11.09 -11.11
N ALA A 105 19.93 11.99 -10.56
CA ALA A 105 20.64 13.01 -11.35
C ALA A 105 21.81 12.43 -12.16
N THR A 106 22.43 11.34 -11.70
CA THR A 106 23.55 10.70 -12.39
C THR A 106 23.15 9.54 -13.28
N ASP A 107 22.02 8.87 -13.02
CA ASP A 107 21.60 7.71 -13.80
C ASP A 107 20.07 7.63 -14.02
N PRO A 108 19.58 8.05 -15.21
CA PRO A 108 18.17 7.96 -15.58
C PRO A 108 17.59 6.54 -15.54
N SER A 109 18.42 5.50 -15.53
CA SER A 109 18.00 4.09 -15.51
C SER A 109 17.27 3.68 -14.22
N VAL A 110 17.67 4.25 -13.07
CA VAL A 110 17.07 3.95 -11.76
C VAL A 110 15.62 4.46 -11.69
N MET A 111 15.35 5.63 -12.28
CA MET A 111 13.99 6.16 -12.40
C MET A 111 13.14 5.29 -13.33
N VAL A 112 13.71 4.87 -14.45
CA VAL A 112 13.04 4.02 -15.43
C VAL A 112 12.68 2.66 -14.83
N ASP A 113 13.55 2.06 -14.02
CA ASP A 113 13.27 0.75 -13.42
C ASP A 113 12.23 0.82 -12.30
N MET A 114 12.19 1.91 -11.54
CA MET A 114 11.11 2.15 -10.58
C MET A 114 9.78 2.47 -11.28
N MET A 115 9.81 3.28 -12.32
CA MET A 115 8.65 3.61 -13.13
C MET A 115 8.11 2.36 -13.81
N LYS A 116 8.97 1.52 -14.40
CA LYS A 116 8.59 0.22 -14.97
C LYS A 116 7.87 -0.65 -13.94
N LYS A 117 8.40 -0.80 -12.72
CA LYS A 117 7.75 -1.59 -11.67
C LYS A 117 6.36 -1.07 -11.30
N ASN A 118 6.17 0.24 -11.23
CA ASN A 118 4.85 0.84 -10.98
C ASN A 118 3.92 0.75 -12.21
N LEU A 119 4.45 0.87 -13.42
CA LEU A 119 3.69 0.76 -14.67
C LEU A 119 3.22 -0.67 -14.95
N THR A 120 4.01 -1.69 -14.60
CA THR A 120 3.63 -3.11 -14.78
C THR A 120 2.35 -3.47 -14.02
N GLY A 121 2.06 -2.82 -12.88
CA GLY A 121 0.80 -3.01 -12.15
C GLY A 121 -0.37 -2.19 -12.70
N MET A 122 -0.11 -1.04 -13.33
CA MET A 122 -1.15 -0.10 -13.78
C MET A 122 -1.63 -0.36 -15.21
N VAL A 123 -0.72 -0.75 -16.10
CA VAL A 123 -1.01 -1.01 -17.52
C VAL A 123 -2.12 -2.04 -17.70
N PRO A 124 -2.17 -3.16 -16.97
CA PRO A 124 -3.24 -4.14 -17.11
C PRO A 124 -4.63 -3.55 -16.79
N GLN A 125 -4.74 -2.72 -15.76
CA GLN A 125 -6.02 -2.17 -15.30
C GLN A 125 -6.55 -1.05 -16.21
N LEU A 126 -5.67 -0.19 -16.71
CA LEU A 126 -6.05 0.84 -17.69
C LEU A 126 -6.36 0.22 -19.05
N GLY A 127 -5.53 -0.73 -19.51
CA GLY A 127 -5.74 -1.45 -20.77
C GLY A 127 -7.08 -2.19 -20.78
N MET A 128 -7.41 -2.89 -19.70
CA MET A 128 -8.69 -3.59 -19.58
C MET A 128 -9.87 -2.60 -19.58
N GLY A 129 -9.75 -1.44 -18.90
CA GLY A 129 -10.77 -0.40 -18.96
C GLY A 129 -11.01 0.15 -20.36
N MET A 130 -9.96 0.28 -21.18
CA MET A 130 -10.06 0.67 -22.59
C MET A 130 -10.72 -0.42 -23.44
N VAL A 131 -10.35 -1.69 -23.26
CA VAL A 131 -10.98 -2.83 -23.96
C VAL A 131 -12.48 -2.90 -23.64
N VAL A 132 -12.85 -2.81 -22.37
CA VAL A 132 -14.27 -2.81 -21.95
C VAL A 132 -15.00 -1.61 -22.55
N ASN A 133 -14.38 -0.44 -22.58
CA ASN A 133 -14.99 0.75 -23.18
C ASN A 133 -15.15 0.61 -24.71
N PHE A 134 -14.22 -0.02 -25.41
CA PHE A 134 -14.29 -0.20 -26.86
C PHE A 134 -15.33 -1.25 -27.28
N PHE A 135 -15.32 -2.42 -26.64
CA PHE A 135 -16.19 -3.55 -27.02
C PHE A 135 -17.60 -3.48 -26.43
N PHE A 136 -17.77 -2.83 -25.27
CA PHE A 136 -19.02 -2.87 -24.50
C PHE A 136 -19.58 -1.47 -24.17
N GLN A 137 -19.45 -0.50 -25.09
CA GLN A 137 -20.06 0.83 -24.95
C GLN A 137 -21.49 0.90 -25.50
N GLY A 138 -22.26 1.88 -25.02
CA GLY A 138 -23.52 2.29 -25.64
C GLY A 138 -24.78 1.59 -25.13
N PHE A 139 -24.68 0.69 -24.15
CA PHE A 139 -25.84 -0.03 -23.61
C PHE A 139 -25.81 -0.12 -22.07
N VAL A 140 -27.01 -0.28 -21.50
CA VAL A 140 -27.24 -0.47 -20.07
C VAL A 140 -27.22 -1.96 -19.78
N ILE A 141 -26.49 -2.38 -18.74
CA ILE A 141 -26.40 -3.80 -18.36
C ILE A 141 -27.42 -4.16 -17.28
N GLY A 142 -27.73 -3.23 -16.38
CA GLY A 142 -28.59 -3.53 -15.25
C GLY A 142 -28.96 -2.30 -14.43
N LYS A 143 -29.70 -2.58 -13.36
CA LYS A 143 -30.17 -1.61 -12.38
C LYS A 143 -29.71 -2.00 -10.99
N VAL A 144 -29.20 -1.05 -10.24
CA VAL A 144 -28.80 -1.22 -8.85
C VAL A 144 -30.05 -1.17 -7.93
N PRO A 145 -30.16 -2.02 -6.90
CA PRO A 145 -31.35 -2.10 -6.04
C PRO A 145 -31.40 -1.02 -4.95
N PHE A 146 -30.52 -0.02 -4.98
CA PHE A 146 -30.45 1.07 -4.00
C PHE A 146 -30.35 2.43 -4.70
N PRO A 147 -30.93 3.49 -4.11
CA PRO A 147 -30.91 4.83 -4.70
C PRO A 147 -29.49 5.41 -4.70
N LEU A 148 -29.10 6.02 -5.81
CA LEU A 148 -27.79 6.62 -6.02
C LEU A 148 -27.89 8.14 -6.17
N SER A 149 -26.89 8.86 -5.67
CA SER A 149 -26.81 10.32 -5.85
C SER A 149 -26.59 10.68 -7.33
N PRO A 150 -27.23 11.74 -7.86
CA PRO A 150 -27.02 12.21 -9.24
C PRO A 150 -25.57 12.52 -9.60
N ARG A 151 -24.70 12.76 -8.62
CA ARG A 151 -23.26 12.97 -8.84
C ARG A 151 -22.54 11.75 -9.41
N PHE A 152 -23.10 10.54 -9.22
CA PHE A 152 -22.54 9.32 -9.80
C PHE A 152 -22.95 9.10 -11.27
N LYS A 153 -23.92 9.85 -11.79
CA LYS A 153 -24.41 9.71 -13.17
C LYS A 153 -23.31 9.76 -14.24
N PRO A 154 -22.39 10.75 -14.27
CA PRO A 154 -21.32 10.78 -15.28
C PRO A 154 -20.34 9.60 -15.17
N MET A 155 -20.21 9.00 -13.98
CA MET A 155 -19.34 7.83 -13.75
C MET A 155 -20.03 6.52 -14.15
N LEU A 156 -21.32 6.39 -13.85
CA LEU A 156 -22.10 5.16 -14.08
C LEU A 156 -22.64 5.03 -15.50
N GLN A 157 -22.85 6.17 -16.18
CA GLN A 157 -23.52 6.24 -17.49
C GLN A 157 -22.58 6.72 -18.58
N ARG A 158 -21.26 6.59 -18.38
CA ARG A 158 -20.27 6.96 -19.40
C ARG A 158 -20.51 6.13 -20.67
N GLY A 159 -20.71 6.80 -21.79
CA GLY A 159 -21.03 6.17 -23.08
C GLY A 159 -22.51 6.09 -23.42
N ILE A 160 -23.41 6.69 -22.62
CA ILE A 160 -24.84 6.83 -22.93
C ILE A 160 -25.23 8.30 -22.82
N ASP A 161 -25.87 8.84 -23.85
CA ASP A 161 -26.35 10.23 -23.89
C ASP A 161 -27.86 10.31 -23.67
N LEU A 162 -28.32 9.88 -22.48
CA LEU A 162 -29.72 9.93 -22.08
C LEU A 162 -29.86 10.70 -20.76
N ALA A 163 -30.06 12.01 -20.88
CA ALA A 163 -30.20 12.92 -19.74
C ALA A 163 -31.39 12.58 -18.82
N SER A 164 -32.43 11.91 -19.33
CA SER A 164 -33.62 11.49 -18.58
C SER A 164 -33.50 10.12 -17.90
N LEU A 165 -32.42 9.36 -18.14
CA LEU A 165 -32.23 8.05 -17.55
C LEU A 165 -32.00 8.14 -16.03
N ASP A 166 -32.65 7.26 -15.26
CA ASP A 166 -32.45 7.15 -13.82
C ASP A 166 -31.00 6.73 -13.49
N VAL A 167 -30.43 7.30 -12.43
CA VAL A 167 -29.03 7.12 -12.01
C VAL A 167 -28.76 5.68 -11.56
N SER A 168 -29.80 4.94 -11.19
CA SER A 168 -29.71 3.53 -10.78
C SER A 168 -29.27 2.59 -11.91
N TYR A 169 -29.37 3.01 -13.17
CA TYR A 169 -28.94 2.24 -14.34
C TYR A 169 -27.44 2.44 -14.61
N PHE A 170 -26.74 1.34 -14.86
CA PHE A 170 -25.29 1.31 -14.98
C PHE A 170 -24.82 0.67 -16.29
N THR A 171 -23.69 1.16 -16.83
CA THR A 171 -23.06 0.67 -18.06
C THR A 171 -21.98 -0.36 -17.78
N SER A 172 -21.51 -1.03 -18.84
CA SER A 172 -20.40 -2.00 -18.80
C SER A 172 -19.13 -1.46 -18.16
N LEU A 173 -18.78 -0.20 -18.43
CA LEU A 173 -17.58 0.40 -17.84
C LEU A 173 -17.74 0.60 -16.34
N SER A 174 -18.90 1.09 -15.90
CA SER A 174 -19.16 1.27 -14.49
C SER A 174 -19.23 -0.06 -13.73
N TYR A 175 -19.73 -1.11 -14.40
CA TYR A 175 -19.71 -2.47 -13.90
C TYR A 175 -18.28 -3.01 -13.76
N TYR A 176 -17.41 -2.75 -14.74
CA TYR A 176 -15.99 -3.06 -14.64
C TYR A 176 -15.33 -2.38 -13.43
N ILE A 177 -15.55 -1.07 -13.24
CA ILE A 177 -15.01 -0.32 -12.09
C ILE A 177 -15.55 -0.89 -10.77
N LEU A 178 -16.83 -1.25 -10.72
CA LEU A 178 -17.42 -1.90 -9.55
C LEU A 178 -16.74 -3.23 -9.24
N LEU A 179 -16.51 -4.08 -10.25
CA LEU A 179 -15.82 -5.37 -10.08
C LEU A 179 -14.35 -5.21 -9.70
N LEU A 180 -13.66 -4.19 -10.22
CA LEU A 180 -12.27 -3.90 -9.84
C LEU A 180 -12.13 -3.74 -8.32
N PHE A 181 -13.01 -2.93 -7.72
CA PHE A 181 -12.97 -2.66 -6.28
C PHE A 181 -13.67 -3.74 -5.44
N GLY A 182 -14.79 -4.28 -5.93
CA GLY A 182 -15.60 -5.26 -5.20
C GLY A 182 -14.94 -6.63 -5.08
N LEU A 183 -14.16 -7.05 -6.07
CA LEU A 183 -13.48 -8.34 -6.05
C LEU A 183 -12.22 -8.36 -5.18
N ARG A 184 -11.72 -7.19 -4.73
CA ARG A 184 -10.51 -7.10 -3.89
C ARG A 184 -10.61 -7.96 -2.63
N GLY A 185 -11.73 -7.89 -1.91
CA GLY A 185 -11.93 -8.65 -0.67
C GLY A 185 -11.97 -10.16 -0.91
N ALA A 186 -12.68 -10.59 -1.96
CA ALA A 186 -12.76 -12.01 -2.34
C ALA A 186 -11.40 -12.55 -2.76
N PHE A 187 -10.65 -11.82 -3.58
CA PHE A 187 -9.32 -12.23 -4.02
C PHE A 187 -8.30 -12.21 -2.86
N SER A 188 -8.41 -11.29 -1.91
CA SER A 188 -7.57 -11.28 -0.70
C SER A 188 -7.74 -12.53 0.16
N LEU A 189 -8.94 -13.13 0.18
CA LEU A 189 -9.18 -14.41 0.85
C LEU A 189 -8.57 -15.59 0.09
N VAL A 190 -8.66 -15.57 -1.24
CA VAL A 190 -8.12 -16.64 -2.11
C VAL A 190 -6.59 -16.66 -2.10
N PHE A 191 -5.95 -15.49 -2.18
CA PHE A 191 -4.49 -15.35 -2.31
C PHE A 191 -3.74 -15.08 -1.00
N ARG A 192 -4.43 -15.10 0.16
CA ARG A 192 -3.85 -14.94 1.52
C ARG A 192 -2.77 -13.84 1.59
N GLU A 193 -3.22 -12.58 1.58
CA GLU A 193 -2.41 -11.35 1.82
C GLU A 193 -1.38 -10.95 0.73
N GLU A 194 -1.04 -11.81 -0.24
CA GLU A 194 -0.13 -11.42 -1.35
C GLU A 194 -0.81 -10.64 -2.49
N MET A 195 -1.94 -9.99 -2.23
CA MET A 195 -2.62 -9.20 -3.26
C MET A 195 -1.82 -7.93 -3.59
N VAL A 196 -1.67 -7.63 -4.89
CA VAL A 196 -1.19 -6.31 -5.30
C VAL A 196 -2.16 -5.27 -4.74
N ASP A 197 -1.66 -4.38 -3.90
CA ASP A 197 -2.50 -3.33 -3.31
C ASP A 197 -2.83 -2.28 -4.38
N GLU A 198 -3.88 -2.55 -5.16
CA GLU A 198 -4.40 -1.67 -6.22
C GLU A 198 -4.77 -0.27 -5.66
N THR A 199 -5.19 -0.20 -4.39
CA THR A 199 -5.52 1.06 -3.71
C THR A 199 -4.26 1.84 -3.36
N ALA A 200 -3.21 1.18 -2.87
CA ALA A 200 -1.92 1.81 -2.70
C ALA A 200 -1.33 2.26 -4.06
N MET A 201 -1.50 1.48 -5.13
CA MET A 201 -1.07 1.88 -6.48
C MET A 201 -1.85 3.10 -7.00
N MET A 202 -3.16 3.16 -6.78
CA MET A 202 -3.99 4.31 -7.17
C MET A 202 -3.70 5.55 -6.32
N GLN A 203 -3.43 5.37 -5.02
CA GLN A 203 -3.00 6.46 -4.15
C GLN A 203 -1.62 7.00 -4.57
N ARG A 204 -0.72 6.12 -5.01
CA ARG A 204 0.56 6.52 -5.63
C ARG A 204 0.37 7.31 -6.92
N GLN A 205 -0.69 7.04 -7.69
CA GLN A 205 -1.01 7.76 -8.92
C GLN A 205 -1.57 9.16 -8.66
N MET A 206 -2.44 9.33 -7.66
CA MET A 206 -3.01 10.66 -7.33
C MET A 206 -2.01 11.59 -6.66
N ASN A 207 -0.98 11.05 -6.00
CA ASN A 207 0.05 11.87 -5.39
C ASN A 207 1.44 11.26 -5.66
N PRO A 208 2.02 11.49 -6.85
CA PRO A 208 3.36 11.00 -7.20
C PRO A 208 4.45 11.49 -6.22
N MET A 209 4.19 12.57 -5.48
CA MET A 209 5.07 13.09 -4.41
C MET A 209 4.97 12.34 -3.07
N ALA A 210 3.84 11.67 -2.76
CA ALA A 210 3.70 10.84 -1.55
C ALA A 210 3.99 9.35 -1.80
N ALA A 211 4.15 8.97 -3.07
CA ALA A 211 4.46 7.63 -3.53
C ALA A 211 5.94 7.25 -3.41
N ASN A 212 6.77 8.12 -2.84
CA ASN A 212 8.21 7.93 -2.69
C ASN A 212 8.56 7.47 -1.27
N PRO A 213 8.58 6.17 -0.97
CA PRO A 213 9.60 5.61 -0.10
C PRO A 213 10.90 5.41 -0.88
N MET A 214 11.15 6.21 -1.93
CA MET A 214 12.41 6.19 -2.68
C MET A 214 13.51 6.59 -1.72
N GLY A 215 14.50 5.70 -1.65
CA GLY A 215 15.60 5.64 -0.69
C GLY A 215 15.65 6.81 0.28
N VAL A 216 15.48 6.51 1.56
CA VAL A 216 15.80 7.52 2.58
C VAL A 216 17.18 8.08 2.22
N ASP A 217 17.26 9.37 1.94
CA ASP A 217 18.55 10.03 1.75
C ASP A 217 19.36 9.71 3.00
N MET A 218 20.35 8.82 2.86
CA MET A 218 20.99 8.20 4.02
C MET A 218 21.74 9.24 4.85
N ASP A 219 22.22 10.31 4.21
CA ASP A 219 22.81 11.45 4.90
C ASP A 219 21.76 12.24 5.69
N ALA A 220 20.60 12.51 5.11
CA ALA A 220 19.48 13.13 5.85
C ALA A 220 18.97 12.22 6.97
N ALA A 221 18.90 10.91 6.72
CA ALA A 221 18.48 9.89 7.68
C ALA A 221 19.45 9.82 8.87
N PHE A 222 20.76 9.85 8.60
CA PHE A 222 21.79 9.83 9.64
C PHE A 222 21.71 11.10 10.50
N LYS A 223 21.54 12.27 9.89
CA LYS A 223 21.35 13.53 10.64
C LYS A 223 20.09 13.50 11.50
N GLN A 224 18.98 13.02 10.94
CA GLN A 224 17.72 12.90 11.65
C GLN A 224 17.84 11.92 12.82
N GLU A 225 18.40 10.72 12.60
CA GLU A 225 18.53 9.70 13.63
C GLU A 225 19.54 10.12 14.71
N LYS A 226 20.60 10.84 14.34
CA LYS A 226 21.53 11.45 15.29
C LYS A 226 20.82 12.48 16.19
N ALA A 227 20.04 13.38 15.60
CA ALA A 227 19.27 14.36 16.36
C ALA A 227 18.24 13.70 17.27
N ALA A 228 17.54 12.68 16.78
CA ALA A 228 16.57 11.91 17.55
C ALA A 228 17.23 11.18 18.73
N LEU A 229 18.37 10.51 18.52
CA LEU A 229 19.12 9.85 19.59
C LEU A 229 19.70 10.84 20.61
N ALA A 230 20.11 12.03 20.18
CA ALA A 230 20.63 13.06 21.07
C ALA A 230 19.58 13.48 22.11
N GLN A 231 18.31 13.61 21.69
CA GLN A 231 17.18 14.00 22.54
C GLN A 231 16.70 12.90 23.50
N VAL A 232 17.06 11.64 23.26
CA VAL A 232 16.59 10.52 24.09
C VAL A 232 17.40 10.45 25.37
N GLU A 233 16.70 10.59 26.50
CA GLU A 233 17.22 10.32 27.84
C GLU A 233 16.99 8.85 28.22
N HIS A 234 17.86 8.33 29.08
CA HIS A 234 17.77 6.96 29.54
C HIS A 234 16.91 6.91 30.80
N GLU A 235 15.81 6.17 30.73
CA GLU A 235 14.99 5.83 31.88
C GLU A 235 15.09 4.32 32.11
N TRP A 236 15.57 3.92 33.29
CA TRP A 236 15.82 2.52 33.61
C TRP A 236 14.53 1.84 34.10
N GLU A 237 13.81 1.19 33.20
CA GLU A 237 12.51 0.59 33.52
C GLU A 237 12.61 -0.59 34.51
N LEU A 238 13.79 -1.21 34.62
CA LEU A 238 14.01 -2.39 35.45
C LEU A 238 14.20 -2.09 36.94
N GLU A 239 14.29 -0.82 37.37
CA GLU A 239 14.43 -0.46 38.78
C GLU A 239 13.22 -0.92 39.62
N SER A 240 12.01 -0.65 39.14
CA SER A 240 10.76 -1.08 39.81
C SER A 240 10.28 -2.47 39.39
N ALA A 241 11.12 -3.28 38.72
CA ALA A 241 10.71 -4.59 38.23
C ALA A 241 10.39 -5.56 39.37
N GLU A 242 11.13 -5.50 40.47
CA GLU A 242 10.94 -6.36 41.64
C GLU A 242 9.60 -6.07 42.32
N GLU A 243 9.26 -4.80 42.52
CA GLU A 243 7.98 -4.38 43.12
C GLU A 243 6.79 -4.84 42.26
N ARG A 244 6.87 -4.63 40.94
CA ARG A 244 5.83 -5.11 40.00
C ARG A 244 5.70 -6.63 40.02
N ALA A 245 6.82 -7.36 40.09
CA ALA A 245 6.81 -8.81 40.17
C ALA A 245 6.13 -9.30 41.46
N VAL A 246 6.44 -8.68 42.60
CA VAL A 246 5.79 -8.99 43.89
C VAL A 246 4.29 -8.73 43.83
N GLU A 247 3.85 -7.63 43.21
CA GLU A 247 2.43 -7.34 43.05
C GLU A 247 1.71 -8.40 42.21
N VAL A 248 2.28 -8.80 41.07
CA VAL A 248 1.72 -9.85 40.20
C VAL A 248 1.63 -11.18 40.95
N LEU A 249 2.68 -11.58 41.66
CA LEU A 249 2.69 -12.80 42.47
C LEU A 249 1.64 -12.76 43.58
N ARG A 250 1.49 -11.63 44.27
CA ARG A 250 0.42 -11.43 45.28
C ARG A 250 -0.98 -11.56 44.67
N ARG A 251 -1.22 -11.01 43.48
CA ARG A 251 -2.50 -11.15 42.76
C ARG A 251 -2.78 -12.62 42.41
N GLN A 252 -1.79 -13.34 41.91
CA GLN A 252 -1.94 -14.77 41.58
C GLN A 252 -2.17 -15.65 42.82
N LEU A 253 -1.49 -15.35 43.92
CA LEU A 253 -1.66 -16.10 45.17
C LEU A 253 -3.05 -15.89 45.78
N LYS A 254 -3.62 -14.68 45.67
CA LYS A 254 -5.02 -14.41 46.00
C LYS A 254 -5.98 -15.18 45.08
N ALA A 255 -5.70 -15.22 43.78
CA ALA A 255 -6.55 -15.93 42.80
C ALA A 255 -6.54 -17.46 42.98
N LYS A 256 -5.44 -18.05 43.46
CA LYS A 256 -5.32 -19.49 43.77
C LYS A 256 -5.85 -19.91 45.15
N LYS A 257 -6.26 -18.96 46.01
CA LYS A 257 -6.77 -19.24 47.37
C LYS A 257 -8.30 -19.43 47.44
N LEU A 258 -8.92 -19.84 46.34
CA LEU A 258 -10.29 -20.36 46.24
C LEU A 258 -10.24 -21.83 45.83
#